data_AF-A0A960PPL7-F1
#
_entry.id   AF-A0A960PPL7-F1
#
_cell.length_a   1.000
_cell.length_b   1.000
_cell.length_c   1.000
_cell.angle_alpha   90.00
_cell.angle_beta   90.00
_cell.angle_gamma   90.00
#
_symmetry.space_group_name_H-M   'P 1'
#
loop_
_entity.id
_entity.type
_entity.pdbx_description
1 polymer ?
#
loop_
_entity_poly.entity_id
_entity_poly.type
_entity_poly.pdbx_seq_one_letter_code
_entity_poly.pdbx_strand_id
1 'polypeptide(L)'
;ESSELIKWRSFRDSEDSRYVTLTLPHILLRLPYGPETKPVETFNYVEDVDGTDHDKYLWGNAAWALAQRITNAFALYGWTAAIRGVEGGGLVQGLPTHTFKTDEGDIALKCPTEIAITDRREKELDTLGFVSLCHCKGTDYAAFFGGQTAQKAKVYDTNEANANARISALLPYILAASRFAHYLKVICRDKIGSFMTADNVSVYLNRWIGNYVLARDDAGQELKAKSPLRQARVDVRDVPGRPGSYNAIVFLRPHFQLEELTTSIRLVAELPPPAA
;
A
#
# COMPACT_ATOMS: atom_id res chain seq x y z
N GLU A 1 1.02 -4.67 24.84
CA GLU A 1 1.96 -4.31 25.93
C GLU A 1 2.61 -5.51 26.63
N SER A 2 2.11 -6.74 26.40
CA SER A 2 2.74 -7.98 26.88
C SER A 2 4.26 -8.03 26.61
N SER A 3 5.00 -8.56 27.59
CA SER A 3 6.44 -8.81 27.50
C SER A 3 6.80 -9.82 26.39
N GLU A 4 5.86 -10.67 25.98
CA GLU A 4 6.05 -11.62 24.88
C GLU A 4 6.33 -10.92 23.55
N LEU A 5 5.81 -9.70 23.38
CA LEU A 5 5.95 -8.90 22.15
C LEU A 5 7.15 -7.95 22.17
N ILE A 6 8.12 -8.12 23.08
CA ILE A 6 9.33 -7.27 23.14
C ILE A 6 10.11 -7.33 21.81
N LYS A 7 10.27 -8.52 21.23
CA LYS A 7 10.98 -8.68 19.95
C LYS A 7 10.24 -8.02 18.79
N TRP A 8 8.91 -8.14 18.75
CA TRP A 8 8.08 -7.44 17.76
C TRP A 8 8.23 -5.92 17.87
N ARG A 9 8.13 -5.36 19.07
CA ARG A 9 8.33 -3.91 19.30
C ARG A 9 9.72 -3.46 18.85
N SER A 10 10.77 -4.17 19.26
CA SER A 10 12.14 -3.88 18.84
C SER A 10 12.34 -3.95 17.33
N PHE A 11 11.66 -4.88 16.65
CA PHE A 11 11.67 -4.96 15.19
C PHE A 11 11.01 -3.74 14.55
N ARG A 12 9.83 -3.34 15.03
CA ARG A 12 9.10 -2.17 14.51
C ARG A 12 9.81 -0.84 14.73
N ASP A 13 10.67 -0.75 15.75
CA ASP A 13 11.49 0.44 16.03
C ASP A 13 12.73 0.53 15.11
N SER A 14 13.05 -0.54 14.37
CA SER A 14 14.15 -0.56 13.40
C SER A 14 13.84 0.34 12.20
N GLU A 15 14.89 0.90 11.60
CA GLU A 15 14.77 1.64 10.35
C GLU A 15 14.51 0.70 9.15
N ASP A 16 14.91 -0.58 9.25
CA ASP A 16 14.77 -1.55 8.17
C ASP A 16 13.36 -2.14 8.06
N SER A 17 12.57 -2.08 9.14
CA SER A 17 11.21 -2.62 9.16
C SER A 17 10.26 -1.85 8.22
N ARG A 18 10.68 -0.69 7.70
CA ARG A 18 9.93 0.08 6.69
C ARG A 18 9.85 -0.63 5.34
N TYR A 19 10.69 -1.63 5.10
CA TYR A 19 10.68 -2.46 3.90
C TYR A 19 9.92 -3.77 4.09
N VAL A 20 9.26 -3.95 5.23
CA VAL A 20 8.49 -5.15 5.54
C VAL A 20 7.02 -4.76 5.74
N THR A 21 6.12 -5.44 5.05
CA THR A 21 4.67 -5.30 5.23
C THR A 21 4.10 -6.68 5.48
N LEU A 22 3.22 -6.78 6.47
CA LEU A 22 2.52 -8.02 6.81
C LEU A 22 1.04 -7.86 6.48
N THR A 23 0.50 -8.78 5.68
CA THR A 23 -0.88 -8.75 5.23
C THR A 23 -1.74 -9.75 6.00
N LEU A 24 -2.97 -9.35 6.29
CA LEU A 24 -3.97 -10.20 6.95
C LEU A 24 -5.37 -9.84 6.43
N PRO A 25 -6.38 -10.70 6.60
CA PRO A 25 -6.29 -12.11 7.00
C PRO A 25 -5.93 -13.00 5.77
N HIS A 26 -5.98 -14.33 5.88
CA HIS A 26 -5.90 -15.16 4.68
C HIS A 26 -7.14 -14.99 3.78
N ILE A 27 -6.98 -15.33 2.51
CA ILE A 27 -8.02 -15.29 1.48
C ILE A 27 -8.35 -16.69 0.98
N LEU A 28 -9.59 -16.90 0.57
CA LEU A 28 -10.01 -18.16 -0.01
C LEU A 28 -9.36 -18.31 -1.40
N LEU A 29 -8.64 -19.41 -1.63
CA LEU A 29 -7.95 -19.64 -2.90
C LEU A 29 -8.81 -20.36 -3.95
N ARG A 30 -9.76 -21.17 -3.49
CA ARG A 30 -10.69 -21.89 -4.37
C ARG A 30 -12.04 -22.10 -3.71
N LEU A 31 -13.05 -22.32 -4.54
CA LEU A 31 -14.32 -22.86 -4.10
C LEU A 31 -14.17 -24.33 -3.66
N PRO A 32 -14.92 -24.76 -2.64
CA PRO A 32 -15.07 -26.18 -2.31
C PRO A 32 -15.55 -27.00 -3.51
N TYR A 33 -15.10 -28.24 -3.64
CA TYR A 33 -15.55 -29.14 -4.70
C TYR A 33 -16.98 -29.62 -4.42
N GLY A 34 -17.81 -29.59 -5.46
CA GLY A 34 -19.20 -30.02 -5.36
C GLY A 34 -19.93 -29.88 -6.69
N PRO A 35 -21.03 -30.62 -6.91
CA PRO A 35 -21.80 -30.57 -8.15
C PRO A 35 -22.35 -29.17 -8.48
N GLU A 36 -22.71 -28.39 -7.46
CA GLU A 36 -23.28 -27.04 -7.60
C GLU A 36 -22.20 -25.94 -7.65
N THR A 37 -20.98 -26.24 -7.21
CA THR A 37 -19.89 -25.27 -7.08
C THR A 37 -18.81 -25.53 -8.12
N LYS A 38 -17.86 -26.42 -7.82
CA LYS A 38 -16.75 -26.82 -8.69
C LYS A 38 -16.78 -28.34 -8.83
N PRO A 39 -17.39 -28.89 -9.89
CA PRO A 39 -17.46 -30.34 -10.07
C PRO A 39 -16.10 -30.93 -10.43
N VAL A 40 -15.88 -32.18 -10.04
CA VAL A 40 -14.72 -33.00 -10.44
C VAL A 40 -15.14 -33.88 -11.63
N GLU A 41 -14.29 -33.98 -12.66
CA GLU A 41 -14.64 -34.69 -13.89
C GLU A 41 -14.69 -36.21 -13.73
N THR A 42 -13.86 -36.78 -12.87
CA THR A 42 -13.64 -38.23 -12.80
C THR A 42 -14.69 -38.99 -11.98
N PHE A 43 -15.15 -38.39 -10.89
CA PHE A 43 -16.14 -39.00 -9.99
C PHE A 43 -16.94 -37.93 -9.27
N ASN A 44 -18.13 -38.30 -8.79
CA ASN A 44 -18.99 -37.40 -8.03
C ASN A 44 -18.41 -37.14 -6.63
N TYR A 45 -17.50 -36.17 -6.53
CA TYR A 45 -16.91 -35.74 -5.27
C TYR A 45 -17.67 -34.54 -4.69
N VAL A 46 -18.01 -34.65 -3.42
CA VAL A 46 -18.56 -33.56 -2.62
C VAL A 46 -17.59 -33.34 -1.47
N GLU A 47 -16.97 -32.16 -1.42
CA GLU A 47 -16.10 -31.79 -0.33
C GLU A 47 -16.94 -31.53 0.92
N ASP A 48 -16.51 -32.06 2.07
CA ASP A 48 -17.22 -31.95 3.34
C ASP A 48 -17.06 -30.53 3.93
N VAL A 49 -17.71 -29.53 3.32
CA VAL A 49 -17.64 -28.13 3.74
C VAL A 49 -19.05 -27.56 3.84
N ASP A 50 -19.46 -27.23 5.05
CA ASP A 50 -20.81 -26.74 5.38
C ASP A 50 -20.87 -25.22 5.61
N GLY A 51 -19.72 -24.53 5.58
CA GLY A 51 -19.65 -23.09 5.88
C GLY A 51 -19.39 -22.73 7.33
N THR A 52 -19.51 -23.67 8.26
CA THR A 52 -19.34 -23.42 9.70
C THR A 52 -17.87 -23.56 10.11
N ASP A 53 -17.21 -24.62 9.65
CA ASP A 53 -15.80 -24.88 9.94
C ASP A 53 -14.88 -24.15 8.96
N HIS A 54 -14.02 -23.28 9.48
CA HIS A 54 -13.07 -22.51 8.66
C HIS A 54 -11.90 -23.37 8.20
N ASP A 55 -11.48 -24.36 8.99
CA ASP A 55 -10.23 -25.11 8.73
C ASP A 55 -10.36 -26.06 7.53
N LYS A 56 -11.61 -26.33 7.11
CA LYS A 56 -11.89 -27.15 5.91
C LYS A 56 -11.76 -26.38 4.60
N TYR A 57 -11.68 -25.04 4.63
CA TYR A 57 -11.48 -24.23 3.43
C TYR A 57 -10.00 -24.11 3.08
N LEU A 58 -9.70 -24.01 1.78
CA LEU A 58 -8.34 -23.75 1.30
C LEU A 58 -8.00 -22.26 1.38
N TRP A 59 -7.49 -21.85 2.54
CA TRP A 59 -6.98 -20.50 2.78
C TRP A 59 -5.57 -20.30 2.20
N GLY A 60 -5.30 -19.08 1.75
CA GLY A 60 -4.01 -18.68 1.21
C GLY A 60 -3.62 -17.28 1.63
N ASN A 61 -2.33 -16.98 1.47
CA ASN A 61 -1.77 -15.71 1.96
C ASN A 61 -2.26 -14.51 1.13
N ALA A 62 -2.84 -13.50 1.80
CA ALA A 62 -3.24 -12.23 1.18
C ALA A 62 -2.08 -11.42 0.59
N ALA A 63 -0.82 -11.75 0.94
CA ALA A 63 0.37 -11.16 0.33
C ALA A 63 0.36 -11.33 -1.19
N TRP A 64 -0.19 -12.44 -1.71
CA TRP A 64 -0.35 -12.65 -3.15
C TRP A 64 -1.34 -11.68 -3.78
N ALA A 65 -2.44 -11.34 -3.09
CA ALA A 65 -3.37 -10.32 -3.55
C ALA A 65 -2.72 -8.94 -3.57
N LEU A 66 -1.95 -8.58 -2.53
CA LEU A 66 -1.21 -7.32 -2.50
C LEU A 66 -0.13 -7.26 -3.60
N ALA A 67 0.64 -8.33 -3.79
CA ALA A 67 1.64 -8.43 -4.85
C ALA A 67 1.01 -8.27 -6.25
N GLN A 68 -0.19 -8.84 -6.45
CA GLN A 68 -0.95 -8.69 -7.68
C GLN A 68 -1.42 -7.24 -7.87
N ARG A 69 -1.85 -6.53 -6.81
CA ARG A 69 -2.14 -5.08 -6.87
C ARG A 69 -0.91 -4.24 -7.22
N ILE A 70 0.25 -4.52 -6.63
CA ILE A 70 1.52 -3.86 -6.95
C ILE A 70 1.88 -4.06 -8.43
N THR A 71 1.76 -5.29 -8.93
CA THR A 71 2.06 -5.63 -10.32
C THR A 71 1.09 -4.95 -11.28
N ASN A 72 -0.20 -4.90 -10.93
CA ASN A 72 -1.21 -4.20 -11.71
C ASN A 72 -0.94 -2.68 -11.79
N ALA A 73 -0.60 -2.05 -10.67
CA ALA A 73 -0.23 -0.64 -10.64
C ALA A 73 0.98 -0.36 -11.55
N PHE A 74 2.00 -1.21 -11.48
CA PHE A 74 3.17 -1.09 -12.37
C PHE A 74 2.81 -1.27 -13.84
N ALA A 75 1.97 -2.24 -14.18
CA ALA A 75 1.55 -2.48 -15.56
C ALA A 75 0.74 -1.30 -16.14
N LEU A 76 -0.13 -0.68 -15.35
CA LEU A 76 -0.99 0.43 -15.79
C LEU A 76 -0.26 1.78 -15.84
N TYR A 77 0.61 2.03 -14.86
CA TYR A 77 1.16 3.38 -14.63
C TYR A 77 2.68 3.47 -14.69
N GLY A 78 3.39 2.33 -14.74
CA GLY A 78 4.85 2.28 -14.62
C GLY A 78 5.35 2.50 -13.18
N TRP A 79 4.44 2.64 -12.22
CA TRP A 79 4.71 2.94 -10.81
C TRP A 79 3.79 2.13 -9.89
N THR A 80 4.22 1.95 -8.65
CA THR A 80 3.62 0.99 -7.70
C THR A 80 2.90 1.68 -6.53
N ALA A 81 2.52 2.95 -6.68
CA ALA A 81 1.89 3.73 -5.60
C ALA A 81 0.36 3.55 -5.52
N ALA A 82 -0.29 3.21 -6.64
CA ALA A 82 -1.74 3.04 -6.74
C ALA A 82 -2.16 1.62 -6.34
N ILE A 83 -2.01 1.29 -5.05
CA ILE A 83 -2.20 -0.07 -4.51
C ILE A 83 -3.16 -0.14 -3.31
N ARG A 84 -3.80 0.97 -2.95
CA ARG A 84 -4.70 1.08 -1.80
C ARG A 84 -5.93 1.91 -2.10
N GLY A 85 -6.99 1.75 -1.30
CA GLY A 85 -8.31 2.33 -1.52
C GLY A 85 -9.09 1.62 -2.63
N VAL A 86 -10.42 1.68 -2.55
CA VAL A 86 -11.33 1.09 -3.55
C VAL A 86 -11.09 1.68 -4.93
N GLU A 87 -11.11 3.01 -5.02
CA GLU A 87 -10.82 3.73 -6.27
C GLU A 87 -9.31 3.89 -6.50
N GLY A 88 -8.51 3.85 -5.42
CA GLY A 88 -7.06 4.09 -5.41
C GLY A 88 -6.18 2.95 -5.96
N GLY A 89 -6.79 1.84 -6.39
CA GLY A 89 -6.10 0.67 -6.98
C GLY A 89 -5.91 -0.51 -6.03
N GLY A 90 -6.42 -0.43 -4.79
CA GLY A 90 -6.37 -1.49 -3.78
C GLY A 90 -7.48 -2.53 -3.85
N LEU A 91 -8.46 -2.36 -4.76
CA LEU A 91 -9.58 -3.29 -4.93
C LEU A 91 -9.11 -4.63 -5.51
N VAL A 92 -9.38 -5.73 -4.82
CA VAL A 92 -9.19 -7.12 -5.23
C VAL A 92 -10.55 -7.68 -5.64
N GLN A 93 -10.62 -8.25 -6.84
CA GLN A 93 -11.87 -8.74 -7.43
C GLN A 93 -11.80 -10.21 -7.80
N GLY A 94 -12.98 -10.84 -7.92
CA GLY A 94 -13.09 -12.25 -8.29
C GLY A 94 -12.60 -13.18 -7.18
N LEU A 95 -12.81 -12.82 -5.91
CA LEU A 95 -12.54 -13.73 -4.81
C LEU A 95 -13.56 -14.88 -4.84
N PRO A 96 -13.16 -16.12 -4.54
CA PRO A 96 -14.09 -17.24 -4.44
C PRO A 96 -15.19 -16.97 -3.41
N THR A 97 -16.44 -17.06 -3.85
CA THR A 97 -17.64 -16.85 -3.04
C THR A 97 -18.43 -18.13 -2.89
N HIS A 98 -18.34 -18.78 -1.72
CA HIS A 98 -19.11 -19.99 -1.43
C HIS A 98 -20.40 -19.63 -0.69
N THR A 99 -21.54 -20.00 -1.26
CA THR A 99 -22.86 -19.84 -0.61
C THR A 99 -23.30 -21.16 -0.02
N PHE A 100 -23.81 -21.14 1.21
CA PHE A 100 -24.31 -22.32 1.91
C PHE A 100 -25.65 -22.00 2.59
N LYS A 101 -26.42 -23.03 2.92
CA LYS A 101 -27.67 -22.88 3.66
C LYS A 101 -27.36 -22.90 5.16
N THR A 102 -27.89 -21.93 5.90
CA THR A 102 -27.80 -21.87 7.35
C THR A 102 -28.82 -22.81 8.00
N ASP A 103 -28.66 -23.06 9.30
CA ASP A 103 -29.63 -23.86 10.09
C ASP A 103 -31.04 -23.25 10.10
N GLU A 104 -31.15 -21.94 9.90
CA GLU A 104 -32.41 -21.20 9.78
C GLU A 104 -33.04 -21.29 8.39
N GLY A 105 -32.35 -21.90 7.42
CA GLY A 105 -32.80 -22.10 6.04
C GLY A 105 -32.43 -20.98 5.07
N ASP A 106 -31.79 -19.92 5.56
CA ASP A 106 -31.32 -18.80 4.74
C ASP A 106 -30.06 -19.15 3.95
N ILE A 107 -29.86 -18.51 2.80
CA ILE A 107 -28.61 -18.62 2.03
C ILE A 107 -27.63 -17.58 2.56
N ALA A 108 -26.54 -18.05 3.16
CA ALA A 108 -25.44 -17.21 3.61
C ALA A 108 -24.25 -17.31 2.67
N LEU A 109 -23.55 -16.19 2.52
CA LEU A 109 -22.27 -16.12 1.81
C LEU A 109 -21.13 -16.30 2.82
N LYS A 110 -20.26 -17.29 2.60
CA LYS A 110 -19.00 -17.40 3.32
C LYS A 110 -18.11 -16.22 2.95
N CYS A 111 -17.59 -15.54 3.97
CA CYS A 111 -16.66 -14.44 3.78
C CYS A 111 -15.42 -14.93 2.98
N PRO A 112 -15.06 -14.31 1.85
CA PRO A 112 -13.88 -14.70 1.06
C PRO A 112 -12.54 -14.41 1.75
N THR A 113 -12.56 -13.58 2.79
CA THR A 113 -11.49 -13.40 3.78
C THR A 113 -11.85 -14.18 5.05
N GLU A 114 -10.87 -14.71 5.81
CA GLU A 114 -11.16 -15.53 7.00
C GLU A 114 -12.11 -14.84 7.99
N ILE A 115 -12.01 -13.52 8.08
CA ILE A 115 -12.87 -12.69 8.90
C ILE A 115 -13.21 -11.38 8.18
N ALA A 116 -14.41 -10.88 8.41
CA ALA A 116 -14.80 -9.54 8.02
C ALA A 116 -14.21 -8.52 9.00
N ILE A 117 -13.29 -7.68 8.52
CA ILE A 117 -12.66 -6.62 9.30
C ILE A 117 -13.48 -5.34 9.15
N THR A 118 -13.89 -4.75 10.27
CA THR A 118 -14.59 -3.45 10.28
C THR A 118 -13.59 -2.30 10.16
N ASP A 119 -14.03 -1.13 9.68
CA ASP A 119 -13.18 0.06 9.51
C ASP A 119 -12.40 0.43 10.79
N ARG A 120 -13.03 0.30 11.96
CA ARG A 120 -12.36 0.53 13.24
C ARG A 120 -11.21 -0.46 13.47
N ARG A 121 -11.44 -1.75 13.21
CA ARG A 121 -10.42 -2.79 13.39
C ARG A 121 -9.30 -2.67 12.36
N GLU A 122 -9.65 -2.30 11.12
CA GLU A 122 -8.67 -1.99 10.08
C GLU A 122 -7.71 -0.90 10.56
N LYS A 123 -8.23 0.22 11.06
CA LYS A 123 -7.40 1.33 11.58
C LYS A 123 -6.53 0.91 12.77
N GLU A 124 -7.05 0.07 13.66
CA GLU A 124 -6.29 -0.49 14.79
C GLU A 124 -5.12 -1.36 14.29
N LEU A 125 -5.35 -2.21 13.29
CA LEU A 125 -4.36 -3.09 12.66
C LEU A 125 -3.30 -2.29 11.87
N ASP A 126 -3.73 -1.27 11.14
CA ASP A 126 -2.86 -0.32 10.43
C ASP A 126 -1.90 0.38 11.41
N THR A 127 -2.41 0.86 12.54
CA THR A 127 -1.57 1.47 13.60
C THR A 127 -0.55 0.47 14.17
N LEU A 128 -0.88 -0.83 14.13
CA LEU A 128 0.01 -1.91 14.54
C LEU A 128 1.00 -2.35 13.45
N GLY A 129 0.97 -1.75 12.26
CA GLY A 129 1.90 -2.01 11.16
C GLY A 129 1.50 -3.22 10.30
N PHE A 130 0.21 -3.57 10.30
CA PHE A 130 -0.35 -4.59 9.41
C PHE A 130 -1.13 -3.92 8.28
N VAL A 131 -1.27 -4.63 7.17
CA VAL A 131 -2.14 -4.24 6.06
C VAL A 131 -3.29 -5.21 5.98
N SER A 132 -4.51 -4.69 6.15
CA SER A 132 -5.71 -5.53 6.20
C SER A 132 -6.41 -5.56 4.84
N LEU A 133 -6.77 -6.75 4.37
CA LEU A 133 -7.68 -6.93 3.25
C LEU A 133 -9.11 -6.98 3.80
N CYS A 134 -9.88 -5.92 3.55
CA CYS A 134 -11.24 -5.81 4.07
C CYS A 134 -12.25 -6.27 3.01
N HIS A 135 -13.01 -7.31 3.32
CA HIS A 135 -14.09 -7.79 2.47
C HIS A 135 -15.23 -6.76 2.38
N CYS A 136 -15.67 -6.47 1.16
CA CYS A 136 -16.85 -5.66 0.93
C CYS A 136 -18.10 -6.52 1.13
N LYS A 137 -18.84 -6.25 2.20
CA LYS A 137 -20.00 -7.07 2.60
C LYS A 137 -20.97 -7.27 1.44
N GLY A 138 -21.31 -8.54 1.16
CA GLY A 138 -22.29 -8.92 0.14
C GLY A 138 -21.77 -8.90 -1.30
N THR A 139 -20.47 -8.68 -1.51
CA THR A 139 -19.85 -8.76 -2.84
C THR A 139 -18.75 -9.81 -2.88
N ASP A 140 -18.18 -10.07 -4.05
CA ASP A 140 -16.97 -10.88 -4.27
C ASP A 140 -15.67 -10.05 -4.24
N TYR A 141 -15.77 -8.79 -3.77
CA TYR A 141 -14.66 -7.84 -3.75
C TYR A 141 -14.11 -7.66 -2.34
N ALA A 142 -12.83 -7.37 -2.23
CA ALA A 142 -12.20 -6.89 -1.02
C ALA A 142 -11.22 -5.76 -1.36
N ALA A 143 -10.86 -4.91 -0.41
CA ALA A 143 -9.94 -3.81 -0.67
C ALA A 143 -8.90 -3.67 0.43
N PHE A 144 -7.68 -3.33 0.02
CA PHE A 144 -6.67 -2.79 0.93
C PHE A 144 -6.94 -1.29 1.09
N PHE A 145 -7.41 -0.86 2.27
CA PHE A 145 -7.63 0.55 2.55
C PHE A 145 -6.35 1.21 3.05
N GLY A 146 -5.65 0.54 3.96
CA GLY A 146 -4.32 0.88 4.44
C GLY A 146 -3.17 0.65 3.46
N GLY A 147 -1.97 0.93 3.96
CA GLY A 147 -0.71 0.76 3.23
C GLY A 147 0.50 0.83 4.14
N GLN A 148 0.33 0.47 5.41
CA GLN A 148 1.38 0.61 6.42
C GLN A 148 2.47 -0.46 6.25
N THR A 149 3.67 -0.09 6.64
CA THR A 149 4.77 -1.03 6.84
C THR A 149 4.80 -1.44 8.31
N ALA A 150 5.63 -2.43 8.65
CA ALA A 150 5.80 -2.83 10.04
C ALA A 150 6.44 -1.71 10.89
N GLN A 151 7.11 -0.72 10.26
CA GLN A 151 7.76 0.36 10.99
C GLN A 151 6.76 1.16 11.83
N LYS A 152 7.11 1.37 13.10
CA LYS A 152 6.44 2.34 13.95
C LYS A 152 7.04 3.72 13.69
N ALA A 153 6.24 4.62 13.11
CA ALA A 153 6.67 5.99 12.89
C ALA A 153 7.06 6.67 14.22
N LYS A 154 8.28 7.22 14.27
CA LYS A 154 8.78 7.96 15.43
C LYS A 154 8.03 9.28 15.59
N VAL A 155 7.83 9.68 16.84
CA VAL A 155 7.22 10.97 17.18
C VAL A 155 8.34 11.94 17.52
N TYR A 156 8.28 13.13 16.93
CA TYR A 156 9.21 14.23 17.06
C TYR A 156 8.48 15.48 17.55
N ASP A 157 9.25 16.50 17.96
CA ASP A 157 8.72 17.75 18.49
C ASP A 157 8.03 18.62 17.41
N THR A 158 8.44 18.49 16.15
CA THR A 158 7.91 19.30 15.05
C THR A 158 6.95 18.51 14.16
N ASN A 159 5.92 19.20 13.67
CA ASN A 159 4.90 18.62 12.80
C ASN A 159 5.49 18.13 11.48
N GLU A 160 6.50 18.82 10.96
CA GLU A 160 7.19 18.48 9.72
C GLU A 160 7.98 17.17 9.85
N ALA A 161 8.68 16.98 10.97
CA ALA A 161 9.40 15.74 11.24
C ALA A 161 8.43 14.56 11.42
N ASN A 162 7.31 14.79 12.12
CA ASN A 162 6.23 13.81 12.25
C ASN A 162 5.62 13.41 10.90
N ALA A 163 5.38 14.37 10.01
CA ALA A 163 4.86 14.11 8.67
C ALA A 163 5.83 13.24 7.85
N ASN A 164 7.13 13.56 7.89
CA ASN A 164 8.16 12.79 7.19
C ASN A 164 8.29 11.36 7.71
N ALA A 165 8.20 11.18 9.04
CA ALA A 165 8.25 9.85 9.66
C ALA A 165 7.04 8.99 9.28
N ARG A 166 5.84 9.58 9.21
CA ARG A 166 4.62 8.88 8.78
C ARG A 166 4.69 8.47 7.30
N ILE A 167 5.11 9.37 6.41
CA ILE A 167 5.27 9.07 4.98
C ILE A 167 6.28 7.94 4.78
N SER A 168 7.36 7.91 5.58
CA SER A 168 8.39 6.89 5.50
C SER A 168 7.96 5.52 6.02
N ALA A 169 6.83 5.44 6.73
CA ALA A 169 6.26 4.18 7.22
C ALA A 169 5.18 3.60 6.28
N LEU A 170 4.91 4.25 5.14
CA LEU A 170 3.89 3.85 4.18
C LEU A 170 4.50 3.15 2.95
N LEU A 171 4.00 1.96 2.66
CA LEU A 171 4.45 1.10 1.57
C LEU A 171 4.36 1.78 0.19
N PRO A 172 3.26 2.47 -0.20
CA PRO A 172 3.18 3.14 -1.50
C PRO A 172 4.34 4.10 -1.77
N TYR A 173 4.76 4.86 -0.75
CA TYR A 173 5.83 5.84 -0.88
C TYR A 173 7.21 5.18 -0.81
N ILE A 174 7.40 4.14 0.01
CA ILE A 174 8.63 3.35 0.03
C ILE A 174 8.89 2.66 -1.30
N LEU A 175 7.85 2.09 -1.93
CA LEU A 175 8.00 1.47 -3.25
C LEU A 175 8.35 2.52 -4.32
N ALA A 176 7.70 3.69 -4.30
CA ALA A 176 8.02 4.78 -5.21
C ALA A 176 9.48 5.26 -5.04
N ALA A 177 9.92 5.51 -3.80
CA ALA A 177 11.30 5.90 -3.50
C ALA A 177 12.32 4.83 -3.94
N SER A 178 12.01 3.54 -3.72
CA SER A 178 12.85 2.42 -4.14
C SER A 178 13.01 2.37 -5.66
N ARG A 179 11.93 2.65 -6.41
CA ARG A 179 12.00 2.71 -7.88
C ARG A 179 12.86 3.88 -8.37
N PHE A 180 12.81 5.05 -7.74
CA PHE A 180 13.73 6.15 -8.03
C PHE A 180 15.18 5.78 -7.72
N ALA A 181 15.43 5.08 -6.60
CA ALA A 181 16.77 4.60 -6.27
C ALA A 181 17.31 3.62 -7.33
N HIS A 182 16.48 2.72 -7.86
CA HIS A 182 16.85 1.85 -8.98
C HIS A 182 17.25 2.64 -10.23
N TYR A 183 16.45 3.63 -10.63
CA TYR A 183 16.77 4.46 -11.79
C TYR A 183 18.08 5.24 -11.59
N LEU A 184 18.23 5.92 -10.46
CA LEU A 184 19.44 6.68 -10.14
C LEU A 184 20.68 5.78 -10.16
N LYS A 185 20.58 4.55 -9.62
CA LYS A 185 21.70 3.61 -9.64
C LYS A 185 22.15 3.27 -11.05
N VAL A 186 21.22 3.02 -11.97
CA VAL A 186 21.52 2.70 -13.38
C VAL A 186 22.04 3.93 -14.12
N ILE A 187 21.35 5.07 -14.01
CA ILE A 187 21.73 6.33 -14.65
C ILE A 187 23.14 6.76 -14.24
N CYS A 188 23.41 6.78 -12.92
CA CYS A 188 24.72 7.19 -12.43
C CYS A 188 25.81 6.21 -12.86
N ARG A 189 25.52 4.89 -12.91
CA ARG A 189 26.48 3.88 -13.40
C ARG A 189 26.88 4.14 -14.85
N ASP A 190 25.90 4.45 -15.72
CA ASP A 190 26.15 4.69 -17.14
C ASP A 190 26.89 6.02 -17.40
N LYS A 191 26.89 6.95 -16.42
CA LYS A 191 27.62 8.22 -16.48
C LYS A 191 29.03 8.15 -15.90
N ILE A 192 29.44 7.05 -15.27
CA ILE A 192 30.81 6.89 -14.75
C ILE A 192 31.80 7.00 -15.91
N GLY A 193 32.82 7.86 -15.74
CA GLY A 193 33.84 8.13 -16.76
C GLY A 193 33.53 9.29 -17.70
N SER A 194 32.36 9.92 -17.59
CA SER A 194 32.05 11.15 -18.32
C SER A 194 32.62 12.41 -17.63
N PHE A 195 32.95 13.43 -18.42
CA PHE A 195 33.45 14.72 -17.90
C PHE A 195 32.31 15.58 -17.35
N MET A 196 31.92 15.34 -16.10
CA MET A 196 30.85 16.07 -15.43
C MET A 196 31.33 16.63 -14.08
N THR A 197 31.13 17.93 -13.85
CA THR A 197 31.28 18.57 -12.54
C THR A 197 30.06 18.29 -11.64
N ALA A 198 30.14 18.61 -10.35
CA ALA A 198 29.00 18.48 -9.42
C ALA A 198 27.74 19.21 -9.96
N ASP A 199 27.92 20.42 -10.48
CA ASP A 199 26.85 21.22 -11.08
C ASP A 199 26.25 20.55 -12.32
N ASN A 200 27.09 19.99 -13.19
CA ASN A 200 26.62 19.27 -14.38
C ASN A 200 25.76 18.06 -13.99
N VAL A 201 26.19 17.30 -12.97
CA VAL A 201 25.43 16.16 -12.44
C VAL A 201 24.11 16.64 -11.81
N SER A 202 24.14 17.71 -11.03
CA SER A 202 22.95 18.32 -10.43
C SER A 202 21.92 18.73 -11.49
N VAL A 203 22.33 19.48 -12.52
CA VAL A 203 21.45 19.91 -13.61
C VAL A 203 20.87 18.71 -14.36
N TYR A 204 21.70 17.71 -14.64
CA TYR A 204 21.27 16.51 -15.35
C TYR A 204 20.22 15.71 -14.56
N LEU A 205 20.47 15.44 -13.28
CA LEU A 205 19.56 14.69 -12.42
C LEU A 205 18.25 15.45 -12.16
N ASN A 206 18.30 16.77 -11.95
CA ASN A 206 17.10 17.59 -11.78
C ASN A 206 16.26 17.65 -13.07
N ARG A 207 16.88 17.71 -14.26
CA ARG A 207 16.16 17.63 -15.53
C ARG A 207 15.50 16.27 -15.71
N TRP A 208 16.21 15.19 -15.39
CA TRP A 208 15.68 13.83 -15.50
C TRP A 208 14.49 13.62 -14.57
N ILE A 209 14.62 13.97 -13.28
CA ILE A 209 13.58 13.74 -12.29
C ILE A 209 12.34 14.62 -12.54
N GLY A 210 12.53 15.79 -13.15
CA GLY A 210 11.45 16.69 -13.55
C GLY A 210 10.42 16.05 -14.48
N ASN A 211 10.80 15.02 -15.25
CA ASN A 211 9.86 14.28 -16.11
C ASN A 211 8.78 13.50 -15.34
N TYR A 212 8.99 13.27 -14.04
CA TYR A 212 8.06 12.54 -13.16
C TYR A 212 7.32 13.46 -12.18
N VAL A 213 7.50 14.78 -12.31
CA VAL A 213 6.88 15.78 -11.44
C VAL A 213 5.61 16.32 -12.09
N LEU A 214 4.49 16.25 -11.38
CA LEU A 214 3.21 16.82 -11.77
C LEU A 214 2.85 18.01 -10.86
N ALA A 215 3.11 19.21 -11.37
CA ALA A 215 2.87 20.47 -10.64
C ALA A 215 1.40 20.91 -10.58
N ARG A 216 0.46 20.12 -11.10
CA ARG A 216 -0.99 20.40 -11.06
C ARG A 216 -1.70 19.57 -10.01
N ASP A 217 -2.42 20.21 -9.07
CA ASP A 217 -3.13 19.52 -7.99
C ASP A 217 -4.50 19.00 -8.44
N ASP A 218 -5.09 19.63 -9.45
CA ASP A 218 -6.38 19.30 -10.07
C ASP A 218 -6.34 18.06 -10.97
N ALA A 219 -5.16 17.46 -11.15
CA ALA A 219 -5.01 16.28 -11.98
C ALA A 219 -5.76 15.06 -11.40
N GLY A 220 -6.38 14.29 -12.29
CA GLY A 220 -7.03 13.03 -11.96
C GLY A 220 -6.06 11.97 -11.44
N GLN A 221 -6.61 10.93 -10.82
CA GLN A 221 -5.84 9.89 -10.17
C GLN A 221 -4.87 9.17 -11.13
N GLU A 222 -5.30 8.88 -12.36
CA GLU A 222 -4.46 8.20 -13.36
C GLU A 222 -3.18 9.00 -13.68
N LEU A 223 -3.30 10.33 -13.87
CA LEU A 223 -2.14 11.18 -14.16
C LEU A 223 -1.19 11.25 -12.96
N LYS A 224 -1.74 11.38 -11.74
CA LYS A 224 -0.96 11.35 -10.49
C LYS A 224 -0.28 10.00 -10.27
N ALA A 225 -0.87 8.90 -10.74
CA ALA A 225 -0.27 7.58 -10.65
C ALA A 225 0.89 7.39 -11.66
N LYS A 226 0.78 7.97 -12.87
CA LYS A 226 1.85 7.96 -13.89
C LYS A 226 3.02 8.89 -13.55
N SER A 227 2.74 10.00 -12.87
CA SER A 227 3.72 10.98 -12.39
C SER A 227 3.63 11.12 -10.87
N PRO A 228 4.32 10.26 -10.10
CA PRO A 228 4.06 10.09 -8.67
C PRO A 228 4.54 11.25 -7.78
N LEU A 229 5.35 12.17 -8.32
CA LEU A 229 5.93 13.26 -7.55
C LEU A 229 5.17 14.56 -7.76
N ARG A 230 4.85 15.22 -6.66
CA ARG A 230 4.39 16.61 -6.65
C ARG A 230 5.55 17.59 -6.83
N GLN A 231 6.70 17.28 -6.22
CA GLN A 231 7.91 18.09 -6.30
C GLN A 231 9.14 17.19 -6.08
N ALA A 232 10.26 17.54 -6.71
CA ALA A 232 11.52 16.84 -6.52
C ALA A 232 12.70 17.81 -6.56
N ARG A 233 13.78 17.48 -5.85
CA ARG A 233 15.05 18.21 -5.90
C ARG A 233 16.22 17.25 -5.68
N VAL A 234 17.29 17.40 -6.44
CA VAL A 234 18.55 16.66 -6.25
C VAL A 234 19.68 17.63 -5.96
N ASP A 235 20.27 17.55 -4.78
CA ASP A 235 21.39 18.38 -4.37
C ASP A 235 22.69 17.57 -4.47
N VAL A 236 23.64 17.99 -5.31
CA VAL A 236 24.91 17.29 -5.53
C VAL A 236 26.08 18.13 -5.00
N ARG A 237 27.02 17.50 -4.29
CA ARG A 237 28.20 18.16 -3.73
C ARG A 237 29.45 17.32 -3.95
N ASP A 238 30.60 17.97 -4.14
CA ASP A 238 31.90 17.31 -4.16
C ASP A 238 32.21 16.59 -2.85
N VAL A 239 32.91 15.47 -2.94
CA VAL A 239 33.49 14.79 -1.77
C VAL A 239 34.91 15.33 -1.56
N PRO A 240 35.18 16.02 -0.43
CA PRO A 240 36.51 16.57 -0.16
C PRO A 240 37.59 15.49 -0.23
N GLY A 241 38.69 15.80 -0.92
CA GLY A 241 39.83 14.89 -1.07
C GLY A 241 39.62 13.75 -2.07
N ARG A 242 38.50 13.69 -2.80
CA ARG A 242 38.23 12.67 -3.83
C ARG A 242 37.73 13.30 -5.13
N PRO A 243 38.63 13.73 -6.03
CA PRO A 243 38.25 14.31 -7.33
C PRO A 243 37.35 13.36 -8.14
N GLY A 244 36.29 13.91 -8.74
CA GLY A 244 35.32 13.13 -9.52
C GLY A 244 34.34 12.29 -8.68
N SER A 245 34.40 12.37 -7.34
CA SER A 245 33.43 11.73 -6.44
C SER A 245 32.45 12.76 -5.90
N TYR A 246 31.15 12.45 -5.97
CA TYR A 246 30.07 13.34 -5.56
C TYR A 246 29.11 12.64 -4.60
N ASN A 247 28.56 13.40 -3.65
CA ASN A 247 27.43 13.00 -2.82
C ASN A 247 26.15 13.68 -3.33
N ALA A 248 25.10 12.89 -3.54
CA ALA A 248 23.79 13.39 -3.96
C ALA A 248 22.74 13.16 -2.85
N ILE A 249 21.95 14.18 -2.55
CA ILE A 249 20.79 14.11 -1.65
C ILE A 249 19.54 14.34 -2.49
N VAL A 250 18.63 13.37 -2.49
CA VAL A 250 17.43 13.37 -3.33
C VAL A 250 16.21 13.62 -2.44
N PHE A 251 15.52 14.72 -2.67
CA PHE A 251 14.27 15.08 -2.00
C PHE A 251 13.10 14.73 -2.92
N LEU A 252 12.22 13.86 -2.45
CA LEU A 252 11.03 13.41 -3.16
C LEU A 252 9.79 13.80 -2.36
N ARG A 253 8.91 14.62 -2.95
CA ARG A 253 7.59 14.92 -2.38
C ARG A 253 6.53 14.22 -3.23
N PRO A 254 5.93 13.11 -2.76
CA PRO A 254 4.89 12.42 -3.51
C PRO A 254 3.56 13.19 -3.48
N HIS A 255 2.61 12.78 -4.32
CA HIS A 255 1.21 13.14 -4.11
C HIS A 255 0.66 12.42 -2.87
N PHE A 256 0.00 13.16 -1.98
CA PHE A 256 -0.60 12.57 -0.79
C PHE A 256 -1.92 11.88 -1.13
N GLN A 257 -2.09 10.68 -0.58
CA GLN A 257 -3.34 9.93 -0.59
C GLN A 257 -4.18 10.32 0.64
N LEU A 258 -5.51 10.27 0.51
CA LEU A 258 -6.43 10.53 1.61
C LEU A 258 -6.33 9.40 2.64
N GLU A 259 -6.04 9.74 3.90
CA GLU A 259 -5.92 8.77 5.00
C GLU A 259 -7.14 8.80 5.92
N GLU A 260 -7.50 9.99 6.41
CA GLU A 260 -8.57 10.17 7.40
C GLU A 260 -9.30 11.49 7.15
N LEU A 261 -10.61 11.48 7.37
CA LEU A 261 -11.46 12.66 7.37
C LEU A 261 -12.34 12.63 8.62
N THR A 262 -12.12 13.56 9.54
CA THR A 262 -13.00 13.75 10.71
C THR A 262 -14.05 14.79 10.36
N THR A 263 -15.30 14.38 10.23
CA THR A 263 -16.42 15.29 9.93
C THR A 263 -17.19 15.65 11.20
N SER A 264 -17.50 16.93 11.39
CA SER A 264 -18.47 17.38 12.39
C SER A 264 -19.67 17.99 11.68
N ILE A 265 -20.86 17.44 11.90
CA ILE A 265 -22.10 17.96 11.32
C ILE A 265 -22.78 18.84 12.36
N ARG A 266 -23.09 20.09 11.97
CA ARG A 266 -23.79 21.05 12.83
C ARG A 266 -25.06 21.50 12.13
N LEU A 267 -26.20 21.31 12.80
CA LEU A 267 -27.46 21.91 12.38
C LEU A 267 -27.49 23.35 12.86
N VAL A 268 -27.64 24.29 11.93
CA VAL A 268 -27.68 25.72 12.20
C VAL A 268 -28.88 26.33 11.49
N ALA A 269 -29.58 27.26 12.15
CA ALA A 269 -30.71 27.97 11.56
C ALA A 269 -30.28 28.97 10.48
N GLU A 270 -29.08 29.52 10.61
CA GLU A 270 -28.42 30.36 9.62
C GLU A 270 -26.96 29.92 9.53
N LEU A 271 -26.43 29.82 8.31
CA LEU A 271 -25.06 29.38 8.10
C LEU A 271 -24.10 30.41 8.72
N PRO A 272 -23.20 30.00 9.64
CA PRO A 272 -22.19 30.91 10.14
C PRO A 272 -21.27 31.36 9.00
N PRO A 273 -20.61 32.52 9.12
CA PRO A 273 -19.60 32.93 8.15
C PRO A 273 -18.56 31.81 7.96
N PRO A 274 -17.97 31.67 6.76
CA PRO A 274 -16.97 30.65 6.49
C PRO A 274 -15.87 30.68 7.54
N ALA A 275 -15.48 29.51 8.06
CA ALA A 275 -14.32 29.43 8.94
C ALA A 275 -13.09 29.97 8.18
N ALA A 276 -12.36 30.89 8.81
CA ALA A 276 -11.13 31.48 8.28
C ALA A 276 -9.97 30.47 8.25
#